data_AF-A0A925B3H2-F1
#
_entry.id   AF-A0A925B3H2-F1
#
_cell.length_a   1.000
_cell.length_b   1.000
_cell.length_c   1.000
_cell.angle_alpha   90.00
_cell.angle_beta   90.00
_cell.angle_gamma   90.00
#
_symmetry.space_group_name_H-M   'P 1'
#
loop_
_entity.id
_entity.type
_entity.pdbx_description
1 polymer ?
#
loop_
_entity_poly.entity_id
_entity_poly.type
_entity_poly.pdbx_seq_one_letter_code
_entity_poly.pdbx_strand_id
1 'polypeptide(L)' 'GIAEGLVAAGVRRMVVAGGETSGAVVGRLGVKRLRIGSEIDTGVPWTYAEGSGPPLLLALKSGNFGGRDFFLQAFERAP' A
#
# COMPACT_ATOMS: atom_id res chain seq x y z
N GLY A 1 -14.48 3.12 6.67
CA GLY A 1 -14.06 1.72 6.46
C GLY A 1 -12.72 1.44 7.15
N ILE A 2 -12.22 0.21 7.13
CA ILE A 2 -11.00 -0.18 7.88
C ILE A 2 -9.79 0.70 7.49
N ALA A 3 -9.52 0.90 6.20
CA ALA A 3 -8.39 1.70 5.73
C ALA A 3 -8.44 3.16 6.20
N GLU A 4 -9.60 3.81 6.07
CA GLU A 4 -9.80 5.19 6.54
C GLU A 4 -9.63 5.30 8.05
N GLY A 5 -10.12 4.31 8.80
CA GLY A 5 -9.97 4.24 10.26
C GLY A 5 -8.51 4.08 10.68
N LEU A 6 -7.72 3.25 9.99
CA LEU A 6 -6.28 3.10 10.23
C LEU A 6 -5.53 4.41 9.96
N VAL A 7 -5.84 5.09 8.85
CA VAL A 7 -5.24 6.39 8.51
C VAL A 7 -5.62 7.46 9.55
N ALA A 8 -6.87 7.48 10.02
CA ALA A 8 -7.32 8.37 11.08
C ALA A 8 -6.61 8.08 12.42
N ALA A 9 -6.32 6.80 12.71
CA ALA A 9 -5.54 6.36 13.86
C ALA A 9 -4.02 6.60 13.72
N GLY A 10 -3.57 7.24 12.64
CA GLY A 10 -2.17 7.62 12.44
C GLY A 10 -1.32 6.59 11.68
N VAL A 11 -1.91 5.53 11.12
CA VAL A 11 -1.18 4.61 10.24
C VAL A 11 -0.76 5.34 8.95
N ARG A 12 0.52 5.19 8.58
CA ARG A 12 1.12 5.84 7.40
C ARG A 12 1.82 4.86 6.44
N ARG A 13 1.79 3.57 6.77
CA ARG A 13 2.36 2.48 5.95
C ARG A 13 1.36 1.33 5.95
N MET A 14 0.91 0.92 4.77
CA MET A 14 -0.03 -0.19 4.64
C MET A 14 0.38 -1.11 3.50
N VAL A 15 0.27 -2.41 3.76
CA VAL A 15 0.38 -3.46 2.75
C VAL A 15 -1.01 -4.03 2.52
N VAL A 16 -1.47 -4.04 1.28
CA VAL A 16 -2.80 -4.51 0.89
C VAL A 16 -2.63 -5.64 -0.11
N ALA A 17 -3.28 -6.78 0.14
CA ALA A 17 -3.25 -7.95 -0.72
C ALA A 17 -4.63 -8.20 -1.37
N GLY A 18 -4.61 -8.50 -2.66
CA GLY A 18 -5.80 -8.68 -3.50
C GLY A 18 -6.07 -7.45 -4.37
N GLY A 19 -6.38 -7.67 -5.65
CA GLY A 19 -6.55 -6.60 -6.64
C GLY A 19 -7.78 -5.74 -6.35
N GLU A 20 -8.92 -6.38 -6.13
CA GLU A 20 -10.18 -5.74 -5.79
C GLU A 20 -10.10 -5.01 -4.44
N THR A 21 -9.48 -5.65 -3.44
CA THR A 21 -9.22 -5.04 -2.13
C THR A 21 -8.35 -3.79 -2.26
N SER A 22 -7.27 -3.86 -3.05
CA SER A 22 -6.38 -2.73 -3.29
C SER A 22 -7.10 -1.57 -3.97
N GLY A 23 -7.91 -1.85 -5.01
CA GLY A 23 -8.74 -0.84 -5.67
C GLY A 23 -9.72 -0.17 -4.72
N ALA A 24 -10.39 -0.94 -3.87
CA ALA A 24 -11.32 -0.40 -2.87
C ALA A 24 -10.62 0.49 -1.83
N VAL A 25 -9.40 0.12 -1.38
CA VAL A 25 -8.61 0.90 -0.44
C VAL A 25 -8.17 2.23 -1.06
N VAL A 26 -7.57 2.20 -2.26
CA VAL A 26 -7.12 3.40 -2.99
C VAL A 26 -8.30 4.35 -3.24
N GLY A 27 -9.43 3.81 -3.70
CA GLY A 27 -10.64 4.59 -3.97
C GLY A 27 -11.21 5.27 -2.73
N ARG A 28 -11.36 4.53 -1.61
CA ARG A 28 -11.89 5.10 -0.36
C ARG A 28 -10.96 6.12 0.29
N LEU A 29 -9.65 5.90 0.21
CA LEU A 29 -8.67 6.87 0.70
C LEU A 29 -8.53 8.11 -0.19
N GLY A 30 -9.27 8.18 -1.30
CA GLY A 30 -9.26 9.32 -2.21
C GLY A 30 -7.93 9.51 -2.95
N VAL A 31 -7.08 8.48 -2.99
CA VAL A 31 -5.77 8.53 -3.65
C VAL A 31 -5.95 8.85 -5.13
N LYS A 32 -5.25 9.89 -5.62
CA LYS A 32 -5.37 10.34 -7.01
C LYS A 32 -4.20 9.90 -7.88
N ARG A 33 -3.03 9.75 -7.28
CA ARG A 33 -1.83 9.26 -7.95
C ARG A 33 -1.00 8.42 -7.00
N LEU A 34 -0.29 7.45 -7.57
CA LEU A 34 0.72 6.68 -6.87
C LEU A 34 2.06 7.01 -7.52
N ARG A 35 3.00 7.53 -6.73
CA ARG A 35 4.39 7.66 -7.17
C ARG A 35 5.14 6.41 -6.78
N ILE A 36 5.74 5.73 -7.76
CA ILE A 36 6.49 4.50 -7.55
C ILE A 36 7.74 4.79 -6.69
N GLY A 37 7.96 3.95 -5.70
CA GLY A 37 9.11 3.96 -4.79
C GLY A 37 9.99 2.72 -4.96
N SER A 38 10.64 2.30 -3.88
CA SER A 38 11.50 1.12 -3.87
C SER A 38 10.71 -0.17 -4.12
N GLU A 39 11.34 -1.10 -4.84
CA GLU A 39 10.76 -2.42 -5.07
C GLU A 39 10.88 -3.27 -3.80
N ILE A 40 9.77 -3.91 -3.40
CA ILE A 40 9.75 -4.85 -2.26
C ILE A 40 10.12 -6.24 -2.78
N ASP A 41 9.40 -6.68 -3.80
CA ASP A 41 9.54 -7.94 -4.52
C ASP A 41 9.11 -7.72 -5.99
N THR A 42 9.39 -8.69 -6.85
CA THR A 42 9.18 -8.62 -8.30
C THR A 42 7.77 -8.12 -8.64
N GLY A 43 7.69 -6.92 -9.20
CA GLY A 43 6.42 -6.32 -9.66
C GLY A 43 5.55 -5.75 -8.54
N VAL A 44 6.06 -5.64 -7.31
CA VAL A 44 5.34 -5.05 -6.17
C VAL A 44 6.22 -4.02 -5.45
N PRO A 45 6.16 -2.74 -5.85
CA PRO A 45 6.89 -1.68 -5.17
C PRO A 45 6.10 -1.07 -4.00
N TRP A 46 6.82 -0.38 -3.12
CA TRP A 46 6.22 0.67 -2.31
C TRP A 46 5.78 1.83 -3.20
N THR A 47 4.68 2.48 -2.85
CA THR A 47 4.16 3.64 -3.55
C THR A 47 3.80 4.75 -2.59
N TYR A 48 4.03 5.99 -2.99
CA TYR A 48 3.60 7.17 -2.25
C TYR A 48 2.23 7.60 -2.77
N ALA A 49 1.23 7.60 -1.90
CA ALA A 49 -0.13 7.98 -2.22
C ALA A 49 -0.30 9.50 -2.20
N GLU A 50 -0.45 10.09 -3.38
CA GLU A 50 -0.63 11.53 -3.55
C GLU A 50 -2.11 11.89 -3.65
N GLY A 51 -2.46 13.04 -3.07
CA GLY A 51 -3.84 13.56 -3.07
C GLY A 51 -4.77 12.90 -2.05
N SER A 52 -4.23 12.12 -1.10
CA SER A 52 -4.99 11.43 -0.04
C SER A 52 -4.86 12.10 1.35
N GLY A 53 -4.29 13.31 1.40
CA GLY A 53 -3.99 14.01 2.65
C GLY A 53 -2.53 13.83 3.08
N PRO A 54 -2.25 13.54 4.37
CA PRO A 54 -0.89 13.32 4.87
C PRO A 54 -0.14 12.22 4.11
N PRO A 55 1.21 12.23 4.12
CA PRO A 55 2.01 11.22 3.43
C PRO A 55 1.61 9.80 3.81
N LEU A 56 1.31 8.97 2.82
CA LEU A 56 0.90 7.60 3.00
C LEU A 56 1.66 6.70 2.03
N LEU A 57 2.27 5.65 2.57
CA LEU A 57 2.93 4.59 1.83
C LEU A 57 2.00 3.40 1.66
N LEU A 58 1.83 2.95 0.43
CA LEU A 58 1.01 1.80 0.07
C LEU A 58 1.85 0.78 -0.70
N ALA A 59 1.79 -0.48 -0.28
CA ALA A 59 2.23 -1.62 -1.08
C ALA A 59 0.98 -2.38 -1.54
N LEU A 60 0.74 -2.41 -2.85
CA LEU A 60 -0.48 -2.99 -3.44
C LEU A 60 -0.11 -4.30 -4.15
N LYS A 61 -0.33 -5.43 -3.47
CA LYS A 61 0.02 -6.76 -3.96
C LYS A 61 -1.19 -7.42 -4.61
N SER A 62 -1.10 -7.80 -5.88
CA SER A 62 -2.11 -8.67 -6.48
C SER A 62 -2.07 -10.07 -5.83
N GLY A 63 -3.15 -10.85 -5.96
CA GLY A 63 -3.27 -12.15 -5.27
C GLY A 63 -2.08 -13.09 -5.50
N ASN A 64 -1.58 -13.15 -6.74
CA ASN A 64 -0.59 -14.14 -7.18
C ASN A 64 0.88 -13.65 -7.12
N PHE A 65 1.14 -12.43 -6.65
CA PHE A 65 2.50 -11.86 -6.63
C PHE A 65 3.14 -11.93 -5.25
N GLY A 66 4.47 -11.95 -5.18
CA GLY A 66 5.22 -11.95 -3.92
C GLY A 66 5.40 -13.33 -3.29
N GLY A 67 6.58 -13.59 -2.74
CA GLY A 67 6.89 -14.83 -2.03
C GLY A 67 6.15 -15.00 -0.70
N ARG A 68 6.30 -16.17 -0.07
CA ARG A 68 5.69 -16.49 1.25
C ARG A 68 5.99 -15.43 2.31
N ASP A 69 7.17 -14.83 2.25
CA ASP A 69 7.68 -13.90 3.25
C ASP A 69 7.45 -12.42 2.86
N PHE A 70 6.65 -12.15 1.83
CA PHE A 70 6.43 -10.81 1.28
C PHE A 70 6.03 -9.76 2.32
N PHE A 71 5.10 -10.09 3.22
CA PHE A 71 4.65 -9.13 4.24
C PHE A 71 5.77 -8.72 5.20
N LEU A 72 6.67 -9.65 5.54
CA LEU A 72 7.82 -9.35 6.38
C LEU A 72 8.81 -8.45 5.61
N GLN A 73 9.14 -8.83 4.38
CA GLN A 73 10.02 -8.05 3.51
C GLN A 73 9.51 -6.63 3.25
N ALA A 74 8.19 -6.45 3.11
CA ALA A 74 7.60 -5.14 2.91
C ALA A 74 7.93 -4.18 4.05
N PHE A 75 7.83 -4.64 5.30
CA PHE A 75 8.12 -3.81 6.47
C PHE A 75 9.62 -3.68 6.76
N GLU A 76 10.43 -4.70 6.44
CA GLU A 76 11.90 -4.61 6.52
C GLU A 76 12.49 -3.63 5.50
N ARG A 77 11.89 -3.54 4.31
CA ARG A 77 12.35 -2.70 3.18
C ARG A 77 11.56 -1.40 3.06
N ALA A 78 10.75 -1.06 4.07
CA ALA A 78 9.97 0.17 4.06
C ALA A 78 10.90 1.39 4.04
N PRO A 79 10.65 2.38 3.17
CA PRO A 79 11.40 3.63 3.16
C PRO A 79 11.16 4.47 4.42
#